data_AF-A0A0K9NMW6-F1
#
_entry.id   AF-A0A0K9NMW6-F1
#
_cell.length_a   1.000
_cell.length_b   1.000
_cell.length_c   1.000
_cell.angle_alpha   90.00
_cell.angle_beta   90.00
_cell.angle_gamma   90.00
#
_symmetry.space_group_name_H-M   'P 1'
#
loop_
_entity.id
_entity.type
_entity.pdbx_description
1 polymer ?
#
loop_
_entity_poly.entity_id
_entity_poly.type
_entity_poly.pdbx_seq_one_letter_code
_entity_poly.pdbx_strand_id
1 'polypeptide(L)'
;MTFDSIKEAEDIYYAYAGQKGFCVRKGSTKHSKKGLRKKTYVCAKEGTSKAKIPIVENPSIVSTKPRYIRNSRTGCKALLTIKIYGDR
;
A
#
# COMPACT_ATOMS: atom_id res chain seq x y z
N MET A 1 -9.44 2.12 -18.42
CA MET A 1 -10.37 1.02 -18.09
C MET A 1 -11.43 1.59 -17.17
N THR A 2 -12.69 1.28 -17.46
CA THR A 2 -13.86 1.64 -16.66
C THR A 2 -14.44 0.37 -16.07
N PHE A 3 -15.10 0.50 -14.93
CA PHE A 3 -15.68 -0.61 -14.18
C PHE A 3 -17.05 -0.18 -13.68
N ASP A 4 -17.98 -1.12 -13.63
CA ASP A 4 -19.32 -0.86 -13.11
C ASP A 4 -19.30 -0.84 -11.57
N SER A 5 -18.34 -1.56 -10.97
CA SER A 5 -18.14 -1.58 -9.53
C SER A 5 -16.67 -1.39 -9.14
N ILE A 6 -16.47 -0.81 -7.95
CA ILE A 6 -15.15 -0.72 -7.31
C ILE A 6 -14.61 -2.12 -7.03
N LYS A 7 -15.49 -3.08 -6.68
CA LYS A 7 -15.08 -4.45 -6.36
C LYS A 7 -14.44 -5.14 -7.56
N GLU A 8 -14.99 -4.95 -8.76
CA GLU A 8 -14.40 -5.50 -9.98
C GLU A 8 -13.00 -4.93 -10.24
N ALA A 9 -12.84 -3.61 -10.08
CA ALA A 9 -11.54 -2.96 -10.21
C ALA A 9 -10.53 -3.48 -9.16
N GLU A 10 -10.99 -3.77 -7.94
CA GLU A 10 -10.19 -4.38 -6.90
C GLU A 10 -9.76 -5.80 -7.29
N ASP A 11 -10.69 -6.65 -7.71
CA ASP A 11 -10.45 -8.05 -8.06
C ASP A 11 -9.46 -8.18 -9.22
N ILE A 12 -9.57 -7.33 -10.26
CA ILE A 12 -8.59 -7.29 -11.36
C ILE A 12 -7.19 -6.91 -10.84
N TYR A 13 -7.10 -5.95 -9.93
CA TYR A 13 -5.80 -5.54 -9.39
C TYR A 13 -5.19 -6.60 -8.47
N TYR A 14 -6.01 -7.32 -7.70
CA TYR A 14 -5.55 -8.47 -6.92
C TYR A 14 -5.04 -9.61 -7.82
N ALA A 15 -5.74 -9.91 -8.92
CA ALA A 15 -5.29 -10.88 -9.91
C ALA A 15 -3.95 -10.46 -10.55
N TYR A 16 -3.83 -9.19 -10.95
CA TYR A 16 -2.59 -8.62 -11.47
C TYR A 16 -1.43 -8.72 -10.47
N ALA A 17 -1.71 -8.42 -9.19
CA ALA A 17 -0.72 -8.49 -8.13
C ALA A 17 -0.26 -9.92 -7.87
N GLY A 18 -1.18 -10.89 -7.91
CA GLY A 18 -0.86 -12.32 -7.84
C GLY A 18 0.05 -12.77 -8.98
N GLN A 19 -0.28 -12.40 -10.22
CA GLN A 19 0.55 -12.72 -11.40
C GLN A 19 1.93 -12.08 -11.36
N LYS A 20 2.04 -10.85 -10.83
CA LYS A 20 3.32 -10.13 -10.72
C LYS A 20 4.09 -10.43 -9.43
N GLY A 21 3.53 -11.21 -8.50
CA GLY A 21 4.20 -11.63 -7.28
C GLY A 21 4.35 -10.52 -6.22
N PHE A 22 3.38 -9.61 -6.09
CA PHE A 22 3.38 -8.62 -5.03
C PHE A 22 2.07 -8.60 -4.23
N CYS A 23 2.14 -8.21 -2.96
CA CYS A 23 0.96 -8.05 -2.13
C CYS A 23 0.38 -6.64 -2.29
N VAL A 24 -0.95 -6.53 -2.28
CA VAL A 24 -1.66 -5.25 -2.36
C VAL A 24 -1.95 -4.71 -0.97
N ARG A 25 -1.74 -3.41 -0.78
CA ARG A 25 -2.10 -2.63 0.41
C ARG A 25 -3.11 -1.54 0.02
N LYS A 26 -4.10 -1.32 0.87
CA LYS A 26 -5.03 -0.18 0.73
C LYS A 26 -4.26 1.12 0.96
N GLY A 27 -4.29 1.99 -0.04
CA GLY A 27 -3.68 3.31 0.00
C GLY A 27 -4.67 4.37 0.49
N SER A 28 -4.64 5.56 -0.14
CA SER A 28 -5.55 6.66 0.21
C SER A 28 -6.96 6.41 -0.33
N THR A 29 -7.94 6.62 0.54
CA THR A 29 -9.37 6.68 0.22
C THR A 29 -9.83 8.12 0.46
N LYS A 30 -10.45 8.75 -0.55
CA LYS A 30 -11.00 10.10 -0.46
C LYS A 30 -12.51 10.05 -0.66
N HIS A 31 -13.23 10.62 0.29
CA HIS A 31 -14.67 10.79 0.23
C HIS A 31 -15.02 12.25 -0.06
N SER A 32 -16.15 12.45 -0.74
CA SER A 32 -16.87 13.70 -0.90
C SER A 32 -18.10 13.70 0.03
N LYS A 33 -18.90 14.77 0.02
CA LYS A 33 -20.20 14.80 0.71
C LYS A 33 -21.19 13.78 0.14
N LYS A 34 -21.04 13.37 -1.13
CA LYS A 34 -21.96 12.46 -1.82
C LYS A 34 -21.48 11.01 -1.82
N GLY A 35 -20.24 10.74 -1.38
CA GLY A 35 -19.75 9.37 -1.26
C GLY A 35 -18.26 9.20 -1.50
N LEU A 36 -17.85 8.01 -1.93
CA LEU A 36 -16.46 7.71 -2.23
C LEU A 36 -16.06 8.35 -3.57
N ARG A 37 -15.06 9.24 -3.57
CA ARG A 37 -14.62 9.94 -4.78
C ARG A 37 -13.41 9.27 -5.44
N LYS A 38 -12.47 8.79 -4.62
CA LYS A 38 -11.22 8.19 -5.08
C LYS A 38 -10.75 7.11 -4.12
N LYS A 39 -10.31 5.98 -4.65
CA LYS A 39 -9.70 4.90 -3.86
C LYS A 39 -8.38 4.49 -4.50
N THR A 40 -7.34 4.32 -3.70
CA THR A 40 -5.99 3.99 -4.19
C THR A 40 -5.54 2.68 -3.57
N TYR A 41 -4.95 1.83 -4.39
CA TYR A 41 -4.30 0.58 -4.02
C TYR A 41 -2.84 0.66 -4.42
N VAL A 42 -1.97 0.13 -3.57
CA VAL A 42 -0.52 0.23 -3.73
C VAL A 42 0.11 -1.10 -3.40
N CYS A 43 1.34 -1.34 -3.86
CA CYS A 43 2.09 -2.49 -3.38
C CYS A 43 2.36 -2.39 -1.87
N ALA A 44 2.41 -3.52 -1.17
CA ALA A 44 2.80 -3.60 0.22
C ALA A 44 4.18 -2.97 0.49
N LYS A 45 5.09 -3.05 -0.49
CA LYS A 45 6.44 -2.47 -0.47
C LYS A 45 6.51 -1.06 -1.08
N GLU A 46 5.38 -0.41 -1.35
CA GLU A 46 5.33 0.97 -1.87
C GLU A 46 5.86 1.98 -0.84
N GLY A 47 6.63 2.95 -1.33
CA GLY A 47 7.30 3.99 -0.53
C GLY A 47 8.69 3.59 -0.02
N THR A 48 9.36 4.48 0.69
CA THR A 48 10.61 4.18 1.40
C THR A 48 10.37 4.26 2.90
N SER A 49 10.84 3.27 3.65
CA SER A 49 10.76 3.32 5.11
C SER A 49 11.92 4.14 5.65
N LYS A 50 11.63 5.19 6.42
CA LYS A 50 12.65 5.94 7.20
C LYS A 50 12.99 5.26 8.53
N ALA A 51 12.36 4.12 8.83
CA ALA A 51 12.60 3.43 10.07
C ALA A 51 14.04 2.92 10.08
N LYS A 52 14.85 3.53 10.96
CA LYS A 52 16.24 3.13 11.20
C LYS A 52 16.21 1.78 11.90
N ILE A 53 16.73 0.74 11.26
CA ILE A 53 17.04 -0.52 11.94
C ILE A 53 18.30 -0.20 12.76
N PRO A 54 18.27 -0.26 14.09
CA PRO A 54 19.49 -0.15 14.87
C PRO A 54 20.35 -1.36 14.50
N ILE A 55 21.51 -1.12 13.90
CA ILE A 55 22.52 -2.15 13.70
C ILE A 55 23.14 -2.33 15.09
N VAL A 56 22.73 -3.36 15.81
CA VAL A 56 23.22 -3.60 17.17
C VAL A 56 24.53 -4.36 17.05
N GLU A 57 25.65 -3.65 17.02
CA GLU A 57 26.99 -4.27 17.01
C GLU A 57 27.29 -5.00 18.34
N ASN A 58 26.66 -4.54 19.44
CA ASN A 58 26.83 -5.13 20.78
C ASN A 58 25.46 -5.26 21.50
N PRO A 59 24.90 -6.47 21.63
CA PRO A 59 23.60 -6.73 22.29
C PRO A 59 23.52 -6.27 23.75
N SER A 60 24.67 -6.08 24.41
CA SER A 60 24.79 -5.76 25.84
C SER A 60 24.62 -4.28 26.20
N ILE A 61 24.62 -3.37 25.21
CA ILE A 61 24.65 -1.91 25.43
C ILE A 61 23.25 -1.28 25.30
N VAL A 62 22.31 -1.96 24.63
CA VAL A 62 21.01 -1.37 24.28
C VAL A 62 19.90 -2.02 25.11
N SER A 63 19.31 -1.27 26.05
CA SER A 63 18.20 -1.71 26.91
C SER A 63 16.92 -2.07 26.13
N THR A 64 16.83 -1.68 24.85
CA THR A 64 15.63 -1.83 24.03
C THR A 64 15.88 -2.76 22.85
N LYS A 65 15.11 -3.86 22.78
CA LYS A 65 15.16 -4.82 21.67
C LYS A 65 14.92 -4.10 20.33
N PRO A 66 15.78 -4.27 19.30
CA PRO A 66 15.55 -3.67 17.99
C PRO A 66 14.23 -4.21 17.40
N ARG A 67 13.37 -3.30 16.94
CA ARG A 67 12.10 -3.68 16.29
C ARG A 67 12.40 -4.23 14.91
N TYR A 68 12.15 -5.52 14.69
CA TYR A 68 12.19 -6.12 13.37
C TYR A 68 11.06 -5.56 12.50
N ILE A 69 11.41 -4.79 11.45
CA ILE A 69 10.44 -4.23 10.52
C ILE A 69 10.08 -5.32 9.51
N ARG A 70 8.96 -6.02 9.76
CA ARG A 70 8.48 -7.13 8.90
C ARG A 70 8.16 -6.71 7.45
N ASN A 71 7.95 -5.43 7.18
CA ASN A 71 7.56 -4.94 5.86
C ASN A 71 8.28 -3.62 5.52
N SER A 72 9.58 -3.72 5.25
CA SER A 72 10.36 -2.58 4.75
C SER A 72 9.82 -2.18 3.38
N ARG A 73 9.34 -0.94 3.28
CA ARG A 73 8.91 -0.37 2.01
C ARG A 73 10.16 -0.16 1.13
N THR A 74 10.27 -0.94 0.05
CA THR A 74 11.44 -0.98 -0.83
C THR A 74 11.31 -0.08 -2.08
N GLY A 75 10.33 0.80 -2.12
CA GLY A 75 10.11 1.72 -3.24
C GLY A 75 9.32 1.14 -4.40
N CYS A 76 8.51 0.10 -4.18
CA CYS A 76 7.69 -0.46 -5.25
C CYS A 76 6.71 0.58 -5.80
N LYS A 77 6.66 0.72 -7.13
CA LYS A 77 5.84 1.75 -7.82
C LYS A 77 4.50 1.23 -8.32
N ALA A 78 4.16 -0.05 -8.08
CA ALA A 78 2.88 -0.61 -8.51
C ALA A 78 1.72 0.04 -7.72
N LEU A 79 0.79 0.65 -8.47
CA LEU A 79 -0.37 1.36 -7.92
C LEU A 79 -1.58 1.22 -8.85
N LEU A 80 -2.77 1.20 -8.25
CA LEU A 80 -4.06 1.37 -8.93
C LEU A 80 -4.80 2.53 -8.28
N THR A 81 -5.38 3.40 -9.09
CA THR A 81 -6.24 4.49 -8.64
C THR A 81 -7.60 4.37 -9.29
N ILE A 82 -8.64 4.23 -8.48
CA ILE A 82 -10.04 4.26 -8.90
C ILE A 82 -10.59 5.65 -8.61
N LYS A 83 -11.21 6.28 -9.61
CA LYS A 83 -11.94 7.55 -9.48
C LYS A 83 -13.38 7.31 -9.90
N ILE A 84 -14.33 7.76 -9.09
CA ILE A 84 -15.75 7.71 -9.47
C ILE A 84 -16.05 8.93 -10.34
N TYR A 85 -16.63 8.68 -11.51
CA TYR A 85 -17.11 9.72 -12.41
C TYR A 85 -18.54 10.13 -12.01
N GLY A 86 -18.83 11.44 -12.03
CA GLY A 86 -20.15 11.99 -11.68
C GLY A 86 -20.24 12.71 -10.33
N ASP A 87 -19.19 12.64 -9.50
CA ASP A 87 -19.16 13.26 -8.17
C ASP A 87 -18.60 14.69 -8.19
N ARG A 88 -19.24 15.56 -8.99
CA ARG A 88 -18.90 16.99 -9.14
C ARG A 88 -19.62 17.85 -8.10
#